data_AF-A0A7W8LFQ4-F1
#
_entry.id   AF-A0A7W8LFQ4-F1
#
_cell.length_a   1.000
_cell.length_b   1.000
_cell.length_c   1.000
_cell.angle_alpha   90.00
_cell.angle_beta   90.00
_cell.angle_gamma   90.00
#
_symmetry.space_group_name_H-M   'P 1'
#
loop_
_entity.id
_entity.type
_entity.pdbx_description
1 polymer ?
#
loop_
_entity_poly.entity_id
_entity_poly.type
_entity_poly.pdbx_seq_one_letter_code
_entity_poly.pdbx_strand_id
1 'polypeptide(L)'
;MSRINSWLLGRLPSRRFSFALSLSDKGLVVTNQQGEQQIAWEDICEIVATRSEQWIGNSIVLLVRLDDGRTMTVPEGDSAWHDLTMKLSEHLAGAKRYEEWALQSAFSDDVPRVEVFRR
;
A
#
# COMPACT_ATOMS: atom_id res chain seq x y z
N MET A 1 21.02 20.03 -0.10
CA MET A 1 20.92 18.85 0.78
C MET A 1 19.68 18.98 1.65
N SER A 2 18.53 18.46 1.20
CA SER A 2 17.26 18.55 1.94
C SER A 2 16.89 17.17 2.48
N ARG A 3 17.21 16.92 3.76
CA ARG A 3 16.93 15.68 4.50
C ARG A 3 15.58 15.67 5.24
N ILE A 4 14.72 16.67 4.97
CA ILE A 4 13.51 16.92 5.78
C ILE A 4 12.22 16.44 5.09
N ASN A 5 12.24 16.08 3.80
CA ASN A 5 11.02 15.68 3.09
C ASN A 5 10.60 14.21 3.28
N SER A 6 11.40 13.39 3.97
CA SER A 6 11.10 11.97 4.20
C SER A 6 10.19 11.68 5.42
N TRP A 7 9.74 12.72 6.14
CA TRP A 7 9.09 12.58 7.44
C TRP A 7 7.56 12.70 7.48
N LEU A 8 6.89 12.99 6.36
CA LEU A 8 5.45 13.33 6.38
C LEU A 8 4.46 12.20 6.03
N LEU A 9 4.92 10.98 5.73
CA LEU A 9 4.01 9.87 5.37
C LEU A 9 3.65 8.95 6.56
N GLY A 10 4.20 9.19 7.74
CA GLY A 10 4.22 8.16 8.79
C GLY A 10 3.18 8.26 9.90
N ARG A 11 2.56 9.41 10.21
CA ARG A 11 1.72 9.53 11.42
C ARG A 11 0.56 10.53 11.30
N LEU A 12 -0.65 9.97 11.29
CA LEU A 12 -1.89 10.51 11.87
C LEU A 12 -2.69 11.60 11.10
N PRO A 13 -4.01 11.68 11.36
CA PRO A 13 -5.04 12.12 10.43
C PRO A 13 -5.28 13.62 10.56
N SER A 14 -4.90 14.42 9.57
CA SER A 14 -5.33 15.82 9.44
C SER A 14 -4.74 16.56 8.24
N ARG A 15 -3.90 15.93 7.43
CA ARG A 15 -3.51 16.48 6.13
C ARG A 15 -3.75 15.43 5.08
N ARG A 16 -4.90 15.54 4.40
CA ARG A 16 -5.09 14.98 3.06
C ARG A 16 -4.01 15.63 2.17
N PHE A 17 -2.78 15.12 2.20
CA PHE A 17 -1.99 15.17 0.99
C PHE A 17 -2.81 14.34 0.01
N SER A 18 -3.54 15.01 -0.87
CA SER A 18 -4.27 14.37 -1.96
C SER A 18 -3.23 13.84 -2.93
N PHE A 19 -2.61 12.73 -2.55
CA PHE A 19 -1.88 11.94 -3.53
C PHE A 19 -2.92 11.08 -4.25
N ALA A 20 -2.84 11.04 -5.57
CA ALA A 20 -3.55 10.06 -6.37
C ALA A 20 -2.60 8.90 -6.61
N LEU A 21 -3.05 7.69 -6.30
CA LEU A 21 -2.36 6.46 -6.67
C LEU A 21 -2.96 5.95 -7.96
N SER A 22 -2.12 5.47 -8.88
CA SER A 22 -2.53 4.72 -10.05
C SER A 22 -1.51 3.63 -10.38
N LEU A 23 -1.90 2.71 -11.26
CA LEU A 23 -1.04 1.61 -11.69
C LEU A 23 -0.55 1.82 -13.11
N SER A 24 0.68 1.39 -13.36
CA SER A 24 1.28 1.22 -14.67
C SER A 24 1.87 -0.18 -14.79
N ASP A 25 2.17 -0.62 -16.01
CA ASP A 25 2.81 -1.92 -16.25
C ASP A 25 4.18 -2.06 -15.54
N LYS A 26 4.81 -0.92 -15.23
CA LYS A 26 6.13 -0.83 -14.62
C LYS A 26 6.08 -0.67 -13.10
N GLY A 27 4.93 -0.36 -12.51
CA GLY A 27 4.85 -0.07 -11.09
C GLY A 27 3.69 0.81 -10.68
N LEU A 28 3.81 1.36 -9.47
CA LEU A 28 2.86 2.30 -8.89
C LEU A 28 3.25 3.72 -9.28
N VAL A 29 2.25 4.54 -9.59
CA VAL A 29 2.42 5.96 -9.90
C VAL A 29 1.73 6.75 -8.80
N VAL A 30 2.51 7.59 -8.11
CA VAL A 30 2.05 8.46 -7.03
C VAL A 30 2.11 9.89 -7.51
N THR A 31 0.96 10.53 -7.67
CA THR A 31 0.86 11.92 -8.10
C THR A 31 0.48 12.80 -6.93
N ASN A 32 1.32 13.78 -6.59
CA ASN A 32 1.06 14.74 -5.52
C ASN A 32 1.39 16.18 -5.97
N GLN A 33 1.30 17.15 -5.07
CA GLN A 33 1.59 18.57 -5.39
C GLN A 33 3.04 18.85 -5.83
N GLN A 34 3.97 17.93 -5.54
CA GLN A 34 5.38 18.03 -5.93
C GLN A 34 5.65 17.37 -7.29
N GLY A 35 4.68 16.66 -7.85
CA GLY A 35 4.76 16.01 -9.16
C GLY A 35 4.36 14.53 -9.11
N GLU A 36 4.75 13.83 -10.17
CA GLU A 36 4.55 12.40 -10.34
C GLU A 36 5.82 11.65 -9.94
N GLN A 37 5.66 10.62 -9.11
CA GLN A 37 6.72 9.70 -8.73
C GLN A 37 6.32 8.28 -9.12
N GLN A 38 7.20 7.60 -9.84
CA GLN A 38 7.05 6.18 -10.15
C GLN A 38 7.80 5.34 -9.11
N ILE A 39 7.16 4.27 -8.64
CA ILE A 39 7.73 3.23 -7.78
C ILE A 39 7.71 1.95 -8.60
N ALA A 40 8.87 1.40 -8.93
CA ALA A 40 8.93 0.21 -9.76
C ALA A 40 8.47 -1.03 -8.97
N TRP A 41 7.93 -2.04 -9.66
CA TRP A 41 7.57 -3.31 -9.01
C TRP A 41 8.80 -3.96 -8.36
N GLU A 42 9.97 -3.86 -8.98
CA GLU A 42 11.23 -4.34 -8.41
C GLU A 42 11.65 -3.60 -7.13
N ASP A 43 11.14 -2.41 -6.84
CA ASP A 43 11.50 -1.69 -5.62
C ASP A 43 10.66 -2.13 -4.41
N ILE A 44 9.60 -2.92 -4.61
CA ILE A 44 8.71 -3.41 -3.55
C ILE A 44 9.29 -4.67 -2.92
N CYS A 45 9.51 -4.66 -1.61
CA CYS A 45 10.09 -5.79 -0.88
C CYS A 45 9.07 -6.55 -0.01
N GLU A 46 8.01 -5.87 0.43
CA GLU A 46 6.97 -6.47 1.28
C GLU A 46 5.64 -5.76 1.05
N ILE A 47 4.56 -6.53 0.98
CA ILE A 47 3.19 -6.01 1.05
C ILE A 47 2.44 -6.77 2.15
N VAL A 48 1.82 -6.01 3.04
CA VAL A 48 1.06 -6.53 4.17
C VAL A 48 -0.33 -5.92 4.16
N ALA A 49 -1.36 -6.77 4.21
CA ALA A 49 -2.73 -6.37 4.49
C ALA A 49 -2.95 -6.35 6.00
N THR A 50 -3.48 -5.23 6.51
CA THR A 50 -3.81 -5.09 7.92
C THR A 50 -5.02 -4.21 8.17
N ARG A 51 -5.63 -4.32 9.34
CA ARG A 51 -6.67 -3.40 9.79
C ARG A 51 -6.06 -2.24 10.54
N SER A 52 -6.60 -1.05 10.33
CA SER A 52 -6.20 0.12 11.10
C SER A 52 -7.36 0.59 11.96
N GLU A 53 -7.19 0.57 13.27
CA GLU A 53 -8.15 1.13 14.24
C GLU A 53 -8.28 2.65 14.13
N GLN A 54 -7.40 3.30 13.36
CA GLN A 54 -7.39 4.75 13.17
C GLN A 54 -8.40 5.23 12.12
N TRP A 55 -9.05 4.32 11.40
CA TRP A 55 -10.07 4.62 10.40
C TRP A 55 -11.44 4.15 10.91
N ILE A 56 -12.46 4.99 10.75
CA ILE A 56 -13.82 4.64 11.17
C ILE A 56 -14.36 3.57 10.20
N GLY A 57 -14.54 2.35 10.71
CA GLY A 57 -15.00 1.18 9.95
C GLY A 57 -13.94 0.07 9.89
N ASN A 58 -14.37 -1.17 9.63
CA ASN A 58 -13.46 -2.30 9.41
C ASN A 58 -12.82 -2.20 8.02
N SER A 59 -11.98 -1.18 7.78
CA SER A 59 -11.29 -1.03 6.51
C SER A 59 -9.93 -1.72 6.53
N ILE A 60 -9.65 -2.46 5.46
CA ILE A 60 -8.33 -3.04 5.24
C ILE A 60 -7.41 -1.95 4.68
N VAL A 61 -6.14 -2.04 5.02
CA VAL A 61 -5.09 -1.16 4.57
C VAL A 61 -3.92 -2.02 4.09
N LEU A 62 -3.37 -1.69 2.93
CA LEU A 62 -2.12 -2.27 2.44
C LEU A 62 -0.95 -1.40 2.88
N LEU A 63 0.02 -2.02 3.53
CA LEU A 63 1.33 -1.45 3.80
C LEU A 63 2.29 -1.99 2.75
N VAL A 64 2.74 -1.11 1.85
CA VAL A 64 3.71 -1.42 0.78
C VAL A 64 5.07 -0.90 1.21
N ARG A 65 5.99 -1.80 1.53
CA ARG A 65 7.36 -1.46 1.90
C ARG A 65 8.29 -1.55 0.69
N LEU A 66 9.14 -0.55 0.55
CA LEU A 66 10.13 -0.44 -0.51
C LEU A 66 11.52 -0.86 0.00
N ASP A 67 12.41 -1.22 -0.92
CA ASP A 67 13.80 -1.61 -0.64
C ASP A 67 14.60 -0.50 0.05
N ASP A 68 14.23 0.77 -0.16
CA ASP A 68 14.85 1.91 0.52
C ASP A 68 14.32 2.17 1.95
N GLY A 69 13.47 1.28 2.46
CA GLY A 69 12.88 1.33 3.79
C GLY A 69 11.66 2.24 3.91
N ARG A 70 11.25 2.96 2.85
CA ARG A 70 9.99 3.70 2.85
C ARG A 70 8.81 2.73 2.91
N THR A 71 7.72 3.17 3.53
CA THR A 71 6.45 2.44 3.55
C THR A 71 5.34 3.37 3.07
N MET A 72 4.57 2.89 2.11
CA MET A 72 3.37 3.54 1.60
C MET A 72 2.14 2.82 2.13
N THR A 73 1.09 3.59 2.41
CA THR A 73 -0.16 3.10 2.92
C THR A 73 -1.23 3.32 1.86
N VAL A 74 -1.88 2.24 1.42
CA VAL A 74 -3.02 2.31 0.51
C VAL A 74 -4.25 1.89 1.30
N PRO A 75 -5.23 2.77 1.55
CA PRO A 75 -6.47 2.39 2.21
C PRO A 75 -7.43 1.71 1.22
N GLU A 76 -8.33 0.86 1.71
CA GLU A 76 -9.37 0.21 0.89
C GLU A 76 -10.28 1.18 0.13
N GLY A 77 -10.44 2.40 0.63
CA GLY A 77 -11.20 3.46 -0.05
C GLY A 77 -10.44 4.20 -1.17
N ASP A 78 -9.18 3.87 -1.42
CA ASP A 78 -8.41 4.47 -2.52
C ASP A 78 -8.92 3.98 -3.88
N SER A 79 -8.99 4.87 -4.87
CA SER A 79 -9.45 4.51 -6.22
C SER A 79 -8.60 3.44 -6.90
N ALA A 80 -7.30 3.35 -6.56
CA ALA A 80 -6.40 2.34 -7.10
C ALA A 80 -6.46 1.01 -6.34
N TRP A 81 -7.21 0.91 -5.24
CA TRP A 81 -7.23 -0.29 -4.40
C TRP A 81 -7.59 -1.55 -5.20
N HIS A 82 -8.70 -1.50 -5.92
CA HIS A 82 -9.20 -2.66 -6.67
C HIS A 82 -8.20 -3.11 -7.74
N ASP A 83 -7.72 -2.17 -8.56
CA ASP A 83 -6.75 -2.48 -9.61
C ASP A 83 -5.44 -3.00 -9.02
N LEU A 84 -5.01 -2.44 -7.89
CA LEU A 84 -3.82 -2.89 -7.17
C LEU A 84 -3.97 -4.35 -6.75
N THR A 85 -4.97 -4.65 -5.93
CA THR A 85 -5.13 -5.98 -5.34
C THR A 85 -5.30 -7.09 -6.38
N MET A 86 -5.92 -6.77 -7.53
CA MET A 86 -6.09 -7.71 -8.64
C MET A 86 -4.79 -7.95 -9.43
N LYS A 87 -3.93 -6.95 -9.57
CA LYS A 87 -2.71 -7.03 -10.38
C LYS A 87 -1.44 -7.42 -9.62
N LEU A 88 -1.46 -7.44 -8.28
CA LEU A 88 -0.28 -7.78 -7.48
C LEU A 88 0.35 -9.11 -7.89
N SER A 89 -0.43 -10.18 -8.04
CA SER A 89 0.08 -11.51 -8.40
C SER A 89 0.61 -11.60 -9.84
N GLU A 90 0.25 -10.65 -10.71
CA GLU A 90 0.75 -10.59 -12.08
C GLU A 90 2.13 -9.94 -12.15
N HIS A 91 2.39 -8.95 -11.30
CA HIS A 91 3.62 -8.16 -11.31
C HIS A 91 4.66 -8.59 -10.25
N LEU A 92 4.21 -9.18 -9.15
CA LEU A 92 5.07 -9.61 -8.03
C LEU A 92 5.01 -11.12 -7.91
N ALA A 93 6.05 -11.80 -8.42
CA ALA A 93 6.16 -13.25 -8.35
C ALA A 93 6.13 -13.73 -6.88
N GLY A 94 5.17 -14.59 -6.54
CA GLY A 94 4.97 -15.06 -5.16
C GLY A 94 3.99 -14.21 -4.33
N ALA A 95 3.44 -13.13 -4.90
CA ALA A 95 2.33 -12.43 -4.25
C ALA A 95 1.07 -13.30 -4.27
N LYS A 96 0.41 -13.37 -3.12
CA LYS A 96 -0.88 -14.04 -2.96
C LYS A 96 -1.95 -13.33 -3.77
N ARG A 97 -2.85 -14.11 -4.34
CA ARG A 97 -4.04 -13.56 -5.03
C ARG A 97 -4.97 -12.89 -4.02
N TYR A 98 -5.74 -11.91 -4.48
CA TYR A 98 -6.70 -11.18 -3.64
C TYR A 98 -7.57 -12.12 -2.78
N GLU A 99 -8.11 -13.16 -3.39
CA GLU A 99 -9.03 -14.10 -2.74
C GLU A 99 -8.38 -14.87 -1.58
N GLU A 100 -7.06 -15.10 -1.64
CA GLU A 100 -6.30 -15.89 -0.66
C GLU A 100 -6.07 -15.13 0.64
N TRP A 101 -5.84 -13.81 0.56
CA TRP A 101 -5.51 -12.99 1.73
C TRP A 101 -6.67 -12.11 2.21
N ALA A 102 -7.64 -11.76 1.34
CA ALA A 102 -8.78 -10.93 1.71
C ALA A 102 -9.64 -11.60 2.79
N LEU A 103 -9.91 -12.91 2.63
CA LEU A 103 -10.66 -13.68 3.61
C LEU A 103 -9.93 -13.73 4.96
N GLN A 104 -8.62 -14.02 4.95
CA GLN A 104 -7.81 -14.04 6.18
C GLN A 104 -7.82 -12.68 6.91
N SER A 105 -7.84 -11.59 6.13
CA SER A 105 -7.93 -10.23 6.66
C SER A 105 -9.32 -9.88 7.21
N ALA A 106 -10.37 -10.59 6.80
CA ALA A 106 -11.76 -10.41 7.22
C ALA A 106 -12.14 -11.19 8.50
N PHE A 107 -11.44 -12.28 8.84
CA PHE A 107 -11.82 -13.20 9.92
C PHE A 107 -10.85 -13.25 11.12
N SER A 108 -9.79 -12.45 11.15
CA SER A 108 -8.89 -12.40 12.33
C SER A 108 -9.46 -11.48 13.41
N ASP A 109 -9.62 -12.04 14.62
CA ASP A 109 -10.09 -11.34 15.83
C ASP A 109 -8.99 -10.44 16.44
N ASP A 110 -7.71 -10.77 16.23
CA ASP A 110 -6.55 -9.89 16.47
C ASP A 110 -6.23 -9.09 15.21
N VAL A 111 -5.68 -7.87 15.33
CA VAL A 111 -5.29 -6.98 14.20
C VAL A 111 -4.55 -7.81 13.14
N PRO A 112 -5.23 -8.26 12.07
CA PRO A 112 -4.64 -9.23 11.17
C PRO A 112 -3.46 -8.56 10.50
N ARG A 113 -2.28 -9.17 10.58
CA ARG A 113 -1.17 -8.84 9.71
C ARG A 113 -1.03 -9.99 8.73
N VAL A 114 -1.64 -9.85 7.55
CA VAL A 114 -1.59 -10.87 6.50
C VAL A 114 -0.52 -10.47 5.50
N GLU A 115 0.52 -11.28 5.39
CA GLU A 115 1.54 -11.11 4.35
C GLU A 115 0.92 -11.42 2.99
N VAL A 116 0.89 -10.42 2.11
CA VAL A 116 0.42 -10.51 0.73
C VAL A 116 1.59 -10.85 -0.21
N PHE A 117 2.73 -10.22 0.03
CA PHE A 117 3.95 -10.43 -0.74
C PHE A 117 5.18 -10.19 0.14
N ARG A 118 6.22 -10.97 -0.11
CA ARG A 118 7.55 -10.75 0.46
C ARG A 118 8.60 -11.33 -0.49
N ARG A 119 9.65 -10.56 -0.73
CA ARG A 119 10.83 -11.00 -1.49
C ARG A 119 11.81 -11.80 -0.64
#